data_AF-A0A365CWY0-F1
#
_entry.id   AF-A0A365CWY0-F1
#
_cell.length_a   1.000
_cell.length_b   1.000
_cell.length_c   1.000
_cell.angle_alpha   90.00
_cell.angle_beta   90.00
_cell.angle_gamma   90.00
#
_symmetry.space_group_name_H-M   'P 1'
#
loop_
_entity.id
_entity.type
_entity.pdbx_description
1 polymer ?
#
loop_
_entity_poly.entity_id
_entity_poly.type
_entity_poly.pdbx_seq_one_letter_code
_entity_poly.pdbx_strand_id
1 'polypeptide(L)'
;MLERVWILSLLDRHEEALEEGHQLLESSEDCFKPLLVLAHAHQRRYRWGDVARLQEEALRLAATGTREALVRHHIGRRLFDEARYGDAAAEFEWASDLYRAAGRVRLAEVSRQAALRSRDVYEHGRTTWH
;
A
#
# COMPACT_ATOMS: atom_id res chain seq x y z
N MET A 1 14.66 -0.78 -12.66
CA MET A 1 13.38 -1.49 -12.92
C MET A 1 12.59 -1.63 -11.61
N LEU A 2 11.26 -1.45 -11.63
CA LEU A 2 10.39 -1.56 -10.44
C LEU A 2 10.63 -2.85 -9.62
N GLU A 3 10.78 -3.98 -10.30
CA GLU A 3 10.99 -5.30 -9.67
C GLU A 3 12.27 -5.34 -8.83
N ARG A 4 13.32 -4.63 -9.24
CA ARG A 4 14.60 -4.62 -8.52
C ARG A 4 14.47 -3.96 -7.15
N VAL A 5 13.80 -2.81 -7.07
CA VAL A 5 13.54 -2.13 -5.78
C VAL A 5 12.74 -3.03 -4.85
N TRP A 6 11.76 -3.75 -5.39
CA TRP A 6 10.93 -4.68 -4.62
C TRP A 6 11.75 -5.86 -4.08
N ILE A 7 12.56 -6.50 -4.92
CA ILE A 7 13.44 -7.60 -4.51
C ILE A 7 14.44 -7.14 -3.44
N LEU A 8 15.09 -5.99 -3.63
CA LEU A 8 16.02 -5.42 -2.65
C LEU A 8 15.32 -5.14 -1.31
N SER A 9 14.09 -4.65 -1.34
CA SER A 9 13.27 -4.41 -0.14
C SER A 9 12.92 -5.69 0.63
N LEU A 10 12.77 -6.82 -0.07
CA LEU A 10 12.51 -8.13 0.53
C LEU A 10 13.76 -8.81 1.09
N LEU A 11 14.92 -8.54 0.47
CA LEU A 11 16.21 -9.07 0.91
C LEU A 11 16.87 -8.21 2.01
N ASP A 12 16.10 -7.29 2.61
CA ASP A 12 16.55 -6.31 3.61
C ASP A 12 17.77 -5.47 3.18
N ARG A 13 17.99 -5.34 1.87
CA ARG A 13 18.98 -4.44 1.25
C ARG A 13 18.40 -3.04 1.11
N HIS A 14 18.01 -2.46 2.24
CA HIS A 14 17.13 -1.29 2.27
C HIS A 14 17.75 -0.02 1.68
N GLU A 15 19.05 0.22 1.90
CA GLU A 15 19.72 1.41 1.37
C GLU A 15 19.75 1.39 -0.16
N GLU A 16 20.11 0.25 -0.75
CA GLU A 16 20.08 0.06 -2.20
C GLU A 16 18.65 0.12 -2.76
N ALA A 17 17.67 -0.44 -2.05
CA ALA A 17 16.27 -0.33 -2.45
C ALA A 17 15.81 1.14 -2.49
N LEU A 18 16.20 1.95 -1.50
CA LEU A 18 15.87 3.37 -1.46
C LEU A 18 16.59 4.14 -2.56
N GLU A 19 17.89 3.93 -2.76
CA GLU A 19 18.66 4.59 -3.81
C GLU A 19 18.08 4.30 -5.21
N GLU A 20 17.87 3.02 -5.52
CA GLU A 20 17.26 2.59 -6.79
C GLU A 20 15.82 3.10 -6.93
N GLY A 21 15.07 3.20 -5.83
CA GLY A 21 13.72 3.74 -5.82
C GLY A 21 13.68 5.24 -6.13
N HIS A 22 14.62 6.02 -5.60
CA HIS A 22 14.73 7.45 -5.91
C HIS A 22 15.18 7.68 -7.36
N GLN A 23 16.22 6.96 -7.81
CA GLN A 23 16.68 7.05 -9.20
C GLN A 23 15.57 6.66 -10.19
N LEU A 24 14.79 5.64 -9.86
CA LEU A 24 13.64 5.23 -10.68
C LEU A 24 12.57 6.32 -10.72
N LEU A 25 12.27 6.97 -9.59
CA LEU A 25 11.30 8.06 -9.54
C LEU A 25 11.74 9.26 -10.38
N GLU A 26 13.01 9.66 -10.29
CA GLU A 26 13.57 10.80 -11.02
C GLU A 26 13.63 10.59 -12.54
N SER A 27 13.84 9.34 -12.97
CA SER A 27 13.98 8.99 -14.39
C SER A 27 12.67 8.56 -15.07
N SER A 28 11.57 8.46 -14.32
CA SER A 28 10.28 7.99 -14.86
C SER A 28 9.41 9.12 -15.38
N GLU A 29 8.82 8.95 -16.56
CA GLU A 29 7.78 9.85 -17.06
C GLU A 29 6.43 9.65 -16.33
N ASP A 30 6.11 8.41 -15.94
CA ASP A 30 4.94 8.07 -15.11
C ASP A 30 5.40 7.64 -13.71
N CYS A 31 5.36 8.60 -12.78
CA CYS A 31 5.81 8.41 -11.41
C CYS A 31 4.89 7.53 -10.55
N PHE A 32 3.69 7.17 -11.02
CA PHE A 32 2.68 6.49 -10.20
C PHE A 32 3.19 5.18 -9.55
N LYS A 33 3.76 4.27 -10.35
CA LYS A 33 4.31 3.00 -9.81
C LYS A 33 5.61 3.18 -9.04
N PRO A 34 6.58 3.99 -9.50
CA PRO A 34 7.78 4.33 -8.73
C PRO A 34 7.46 4.83 -7.32
N LEU A 35 6.48 5.73 -7.16
CA LEU A 35 6.05 6.22 -5.85
C LEU A 35 5.59 5.10 -4.92
N LEU A 36 4.78 4.17 -5.41
CA LEU A 36 4.28 3.04 -4.61
C LEU A 36 5.38 2.06 -4.20
N VAL A 37 6.34 1.81 -5.09
CA VAL A 37 7.45 0.90 -4.82
C VAL A 37 8.45 1.55 -3.86
N LEU A 38 8.75 2.84 -4.00
CA LEU A 38 9.55 3.58 -3.04
C LEU A 38 8.85 3.66 -1.68
N ALA A 39 7.53 3.89 -1.64
CA ALA A 39 6.76 3.84 -0.40
C ALA A 39 6.89 2.48 0.30
N HIS A 40 6.87 1.38 -0.46
CA HIS A 40 7.10 0.05 0.11
C HIS A 40 8.50 -0.10 0.72
N ALA A 41 9.54 0.41 0.08
CA ALA A 41 10.90 0.40 0.63
C ALA A 41 11.00 1.19 1.95
N HIS A 42 10.36 2.37 2.04
CA HIS A 42 10.25 3.12 3.29
C HIS A 42 9.44 2.39 4.37
N GLN A 43 8.38 1.68 3.98
CA GLN A 43 7.52 0.91 4.89
C GLN A 43 8.29 -0.23 5.57
N ARG A 44 9.19 -0.91 4.84
CA ARG A 44 10.09 -1.93 5.42
C ARG A 44 11.03 -1.38 6.50
N ARG A 45 11.22 -0.06 6.55
CA ARG A 45 12.02 0.67 7.54
C ARG A 45 11.18 1.38 8.59
N TYR A 46 9.86 1.13 8.62
CA TYR A 46 8.91 1.76 9.54
C TYR A 46 8.92 3.29 9.46
N ARG A 47 9.29 3.87 8.30
CA ARG A 47 9.33 5.33 8.07
C ARG A 47 7.95 5.86 7.66
N TRP A 48 6.97 5.74 8.56
CA TRP A 48 5.55 5.97 8.26
C TRP A 48 5.22 7.31 7.60
N GLY A 49 5.88 8.39 8.03
CA GLY A 49 5.70 9.72 7.43
C GLY A 49 6.06 9.78 5.95
N ASP A 50 7.18 9.15 5.56
CA ASP A 50 7.60 9.08 4.15
C ASP A 50 6.64 8.24 3.33
N VAL A 51 6.22 7.08 3.87
CA VAL A 51 5.25 6.19 3.21
C VAL A 51 3.94 6.93 2.95
N ALA A 52 3.44 7.67 3.94
CA ALA A 52 2.20 8.43 3.81
C ALA A 52 2.29 9.53 2.75
N ARG A 53 3.37 10.31 2.75
CA ARG A 53 3.61 11.35 1.75
C ARG A 53 3.64 10.78 0.33
N LEU A 54 4.38 9.69 0.11
CA LEU A 54 4.50 9.05 -1.20
C LEU A 54 3.17 8.44 -1.68
N GLN A 55 2.40 7.85 -0.75
CA GLN A 55 1.07 7.30 -1.07
C GLN A 55 0.06 8.40 -1.40
N GLU A 56 0.09 9.54 -0.72
CA GLU A 56 -0.75 10.70 -1.03
C GLU A 56 -0.42 11.28 -2.41
N GLU A 57 0.87 11.37 -2.76
CA GLU A 57 1.30 11.78 -4.09
C GLU A 57 0.84 10.79 -5.17
N ALA A 58 0.98 9.48 -4.93
CA ALA A 58 0.47 8.45 -5.83
C ALA A 58 -1.06 8.52 -5.99
N LEU A 59 -1.80 8.84 -4.92
CA LEU A 59 -3.25 9.01 -4.96
C LEU A 59 -3.66 10.16 -5.87
N ARG A 60 -2.96 11.31 -5.78
CA ARG A 60 -3.17 12.46 -6.66
C ARG A 60 -2.91 12.14 -8.14
N LEU A 61 -2.00 11.21 -8.43
CA LEU A 61 -1.67 10.76 -9.79
C LEU A 61 -2.53 9.59 -10.30
N ALA A 62 -3.42 9.03 -9.47
CA ALA A 62 -4.11 7.79 -9.80
C ALA A 62 -4.97 7.89 -11.07
N ALA A 63 -5.65 9.02 -11.30
CA ALA A 63 -6.45 9.35 -12.51
C ALA A 63 -7.50 8.32 -12.99
N THR A 64 -7.57 7.13 -12.39
CA THR A 64 -8.44 6.00 -12.75
C THR A 64 -8.79 5.23 -11.48
N GLY A 65 -10.00 4.65 -11.43
CA GLY A 65 -10.42 3.87 -10.26
C GLY A 65 -9.53 2.66 -9.98
N THR A 66 -8.91 2.04 -10.99
CA THR A 66 -7.98 0.92 -10.78
C THR A 66 -6.69 1.35 -10.11
N ARG A 67 -6.11 2.49 -10.51
CA ARG A 67 -4.92 3.04 -9.86
C ARG A 67 -5.25 3.53 -8.45
N GLU A 68 -6.41 4.16 -8.26
CA GLU A 68 -6.84 4.59 -6.92
C GLU A 68 -7.00 3.39 -6.00
N ALA A 69 -7.66 2.31 -6.47
CA ALA A 69 -7.80 1.07 -5.72
C ALA A 69 -6.44 0.48 -5.30
N LEU A 70 -5.43 0.57 -6.17
CA LEU A 70 -4.07 0.11 -5.84
C LEU A 70 -3.45 0.94 -4.72
N VAL A 71 -3.54 2.28 -4.80
CA VAL A 71 -3.01 3.15 -3.73
C VAL A 71 -3.75 2.90 -2.42
N ARG A 72 -5.08 2.83 -2.44
CA ARG A 72 -5.94 2.52 -1.28
C ARG A 72 -5.55 1.19 -0.63
N HIS A 73 -5.30 0.15 -1.43
CA HIS A 73 -4.81 -1.13 -0.92
C HIS A 73 -3.45 -0.99 -0.24
N HIS A 74 -2.51 -0.23 -0.80
CA HIS A 74 -1.20 0.01 -0.18
C HIS A 74 -1.30 0.84 1.11
N ILE A 75 -2.20 1.82 1.18
CA ILE A 75 -2.50 2.58 2.40
C ILE A 75 -3.05 1.62 3.47
N GLY A 76 -4.01 0.77 3.13
CA GLY A 76 -4.55 -0.25 4.03
C GLY A 76 -3.46 -1.16 4.61
N ARG A 77 -2.50 -1.61 3.78
CA ARG A 77 -1.35 -2.40 4.26
C ARG A 77 -0.48 -1.63 5.26
N ARG A 78 -0.17 -0.37 4.97
CA ARG A 78 0.62 0.48 5.88
C ARG A 78 -0.10 0.64 7.22
N LEU A 79 -1.39 0.97 7.19
CA LEU A 79 -2.21 1.12 8.39
C LEU A 79 -2.31 -0.17 9.21
N PHE A 80 -2.39 -1.33 8.53
CA PHE A 80 -2.35 -2.62 9.20
C PHE A 80 -1.02 -2.84 9.92
N ASP A 81 0.11 -2.54 9.28
CA ASP A 81 1.44 -2.64 9.89
C ASP A 81 1.64 -1.63 11.03
N GLU A 82 0.95 -0.48 11.02
CA GLU A 82 0.86 0.49 12.11
C GLU A 82 -0.09 0.06 13.25
N ALA A 83 -0.68 -1.14 13.18
CA ALA A 83 -1.71 -1.65 14.09
C ALA A 83 -3.02 -0.83 14.13
N ARG A 84 -3.28 -0.02 13.10
CA ARG A 84 -4.52 0.76 12.90
C ARG A 84 -5.56 -0.06 12.14
N TYR A 85 -5.96 -1.18 12.72
CA TYR A 85 -6.72 -2.22 12.02
C TYR A 85 -8.10 -1.77 11.52
N GLY A 86 -8.80 -0.90 12.25
CA GLY A 86 -10.09 -0.35 11.81
C GLY A 86 -9.96 0.52 10.56
N ASP A 87 -8.98 1.42 10.55
CA ASP A 87 -8.69 2.29 9.40
C ASP A 87 -8.19 1.46 8.20
N ALA A 88 -7.35 0.45 8.47
CA ALA A 88 -6.87 -0.47 7.45
C ALA A 88 -8.03 -1.21 6.76
N ALA A 89 -9.02 -1.69 7.55
CA ALA A 89 -10.20 -2.34 7.01
C ALA A 89 -10.97 -1.43 6.04
N ALA A 90 -11.21 -0.18 6.43
CA ALA A 90 -11.93 0.78 5.60
C ALA A 90 -11.23 1.04 4.26
N GLU A 91 -9.90 1.21 4.26
CA GLU A 91 -9.13 1.42 3.03
C GLU A 91 -9.14 0.19 2.11
N PHE A 92 -9.09 -1.02 2.69
CA PHE A 92 -9.20 -2.26 1.93
C PHE A 92 -10.60 -2.46 1.31
N GLU A 93 -11.66 -2.08 2.01
CA GLU A 93 -13.02 -2.13 1.47
C GLU A 93 -13.19 -1.18 0.29
N TRP A 94 -12.73 0.06 0.44
CA TRP A 94 -12.74 1.03 -0.64
C TRP A 94 -11.98 0.50 -1.86
N ALA A 95 -10.78 -0.05 -1.66
CA ALA A 95 -10.02 -0.69 -2.73
C ALA A 95 -10.80 -1.85 -3.38
N SER A 96 -11.50 -2.67 -2.60
CA SER A 96 -12.32 -3.78 -3.12
C SER A 96 -13.44 -3.29 -4.03
N ASP A 97 -14.17 -2.26 -3.61
CA ASP A 97 -15.29 -1.71 -4.35
C ASP A 97 -14.83 -1.03 -5.65
N LEU A 98 -13.73 -0.28 -5.63
CA LEU A 98 -13.14 0.31 -6.83
C LEU A 98 -12.66 -0.77 -7.82
N TYR A 99 -12.00 -1.82 -7.34
CA TYR A 99 -11.61 -2.94 -8.19
C TYR A 99 -12.82 -3.66 -8.76
N ARG A 100 -13.89 -3.85 -7.98
CA ARG A 100 -15.14 -4.47 -8.46
C ARG A 100 -15.79 -3.63 -9.55
N ALA A 101 -15.91 -2.32 -9.33
CA ALA A 101 -16.45 -1.38 -10.32
C ALA A 101 -15.65 -1.36 -11.63
N ALA A 102 -14.34 -1.57 -11.54
CA ALA A 102 -13.45 -1.69 -12.70
C ALA A 102 -13.38 -3.11 -13.31
N GLY A 103 -14.22 -4.06 -12.86
CA GLY A 103 -14.24 -5.44 -13.36
C GLY A 103 -13.03 -6.30 -12.94
N ARG A 104 -12.21 -5.84 -11.99
CA ARG A 104 -11.00 -6.52 -11.50
C ARG A 104 -11.33 -7.49 -10.36
N VAL A 105 -12.17 -8.49 -10.64
CA VAL A 105 -12.75 -9.42 -9.64
C VAL A 105 -11.70 -10.03 -8.70
N ARG A 106 -10.58 -10.53 -9.24
CA ARG A 106 -9.52 -11.14 -8.40
C ARG A 106 -8.86 -10.15 -7.44
N LEU A 107 -8.61 -8.91 -7.88
CA LEU A 107 -8.02 -7.88 -7.02
C LEU A 107 -9.03 -7.38 -5.98
N ALA A 108 -10.31 -7.28 -6.37
CA ALA A 108 -11.39 -6.96 -5.44
C ALA A 108 -11.46 -7.99 -4.30
N GLU A 109 -11.33 -9.28 -4.63
CA GLU A 109 -11.32 -10.35 -3.64
C GLU A 109 -10.14 -10.28 -2.69
N VAL A 110 -8.92 -10.03 -3.21
CA VAL A 110 -7.72 -9.87 -2.38
C VAL A 110 -7.89 -8.73 -1.38
N SER A 111 -8.39 -7.57 -1.83
CA SER A 111 -8.66 -6.45 -0.92
C SER A 111 -9.77 -6.78 0.08
N ARG A 112 -10.83 -7.49 -0.34
CA ARG A 112 -11.90 -7.92 0.57
C ARG A 112 -11.38 -8.82 1.69
N GLN A 113 -10.56 -9.81 1.36
CA GLN A 113 -9.96 -10.71 2.35
C GLN A 113 -9.04 -9.96 3.33
N ALA A 114 -8.29 -8.98 2.83
CA ALA A 114 -7.49 -8.10 3.69
C ALA A 114 -8.38 -7.27 4.65
N ALA A 115 -9.51 -6.73 4.17
CA ALA A 115 -10.46 -6.02 5.02
C ALA A 115 -11.04 -6.89 6.13
N LEU A 116 -11.48 -8.11 5.79
CA LEU A 116 -12.01 -9.07 6.76
C LEU A 116 -10.96 -9.42 7.83
N ARG A 117 -9.72 -9.69 7.41
CA ARG A 117 -8.62 -9.95 8.34
C ARG A 117 -8.35 -8.77 9.27
N SER A 118 -8.34 -7.54 8.74
CA SER A 118 -8.15 -6.34 9.56
C SER A 118 -9.26 -6.18 10.61
N ARG A 119 -10.52 -6.43 10.25
CA ARG A 119 -11.65 -6.39 11.20
C ARG A 119 -11.53 -7.45 12.28
N ASP A 120 -11.23 -8.68 11.90
CA ASP A 120 -11.08 -9.79 12.83
C ASP A 120 -10.05 -9.47 13.91
N VAL A 121 -8.88 -8.94 13.52
CA VAL A 121 -7.83 -8.51 14.47
C VAL A 121 -8.30 -7.33 15.33
N TYR A 122 -9.02 -6.37 14.77
CA TYR A 122 -9.56 -5.23 15.52
C TYR A 122 -10.54 -5.68 16.61
N GLU A 123 -11.47 -6.58 16.28
CA GLU A 123 -12.51 -7.07 17.18
C GLU A 123 -11.95 -7.97 18.30
N HIS A 124 -11.02 -8.88 17.95
CA HIS A 124 -10.33 -9.69 18.94
C HIS A 124 -9.48 -8.85 19.89
N GLY A 125 -8.78 -7.83 19.37
CA GLY A 125 -8.03 -6.87 20.18
C GLY A 125 -8.94 -6.18 21.19
N ARG A 126 -10.10 -5.68 20.78
CA ARG A 126 -11.06 -5.03 21.69
C ARG A 126 -11.59 -5.95 22.77
N THR A 127 -11.81 -7.22 22.47
CA THR A 127 -12.40 -8.19 23.41
C THR A 127 -11.39 -8.66 24.47
N THR A 128 -10.09 -8.59 24.19
CA THR A 128 -9.03 -9.10 25.09
C THR A 128 -8.62 -8.08 26.17
N TRP A 129 -8.96 -6.79 26.00
CA TRP A 129 -8.59 -5.70 26.92
C TRP A 129 -9.77 -5.17 27.76
N HIS A 130 -10.88 -5.89 27.79
CA HIS A 130 -12.06 -5.63 28.63
C HIS A 130 -12.28 -6.80 29.59
#